data_AF-A0A0X3NK18-F1
#
_entry.id   AF-A0A0X3NK18-F1
#
_cell.length_a   1.000
_cell.length_b   1.000
_cell.length_c   1.000
_cell.angle_alpha   90.00
_cell.angle_beta   90.00
_cell.angle_gamma   90.00
#
_symmetry.space_group_name_H-M   'P 1'
#
loop_
_entity.id
_entity.type
_entity.pdbx_description
1 polymer ?
#
loop_
_entity_poly.entity_id
_entity_poly.type
_entity_poly.pdbx_seq_one_letter_code
_entity_poly.pdbx_strand_id
1 'polypeptide(L)'
;MSISGSNSQLFRQTRIWHRCWAALSYPKALSSTMSAIQNKHMMEDMCLVTNEADEVIATASKKECHFKKGRLHRAFSLFLFRQATSQSGQPHLELLLQRRASTKLTFPNLWTNTCCSHPLQNHPGETEEHKTLGVRLAAQRKVKHELGIDSWCLLPLENIHFLTRILYSARNEPPDDIEWIEREIDYLLVSILPASVSGNAASHFLDISPDEVSATAWKSLEAIETAAADAEISPLPNAQSETTGTYNGHHTPWVRGLLRSGLLRRLWQWADARARLDADASSPSLLEAFNRIDESWDRSLIHRLKTD
;
A
#
# COMPACT_ATOMS: atom_id res chain seq x y z
N MET A 1 -65.35 2.27 -65.08
CA MET A 1 -66.26 1.19 -64.65
C MET A 1 -65.88 0.76 -63.25
N SER A 2 -66.90 0.67 -62.38
CA SER A 2 -66.99 -0.07 -61.11
C SER A 2 -66.10 0.30 -59.91
N ILE A 3 -66.83 0.66 -58.87
CA ILE A 3 -66.53 0.90 -57.45
C ILE A 3 -66.35 -0.42 -56.68
N SER A 4 -65.47 -0.43 -55.67
CA SER A 4 -65.66 -0.97 -54.30
C SER A 4 -64.27 -1.12 -53.65
N GLY A 5 -63.95 -0.73 -52.42
CA GLY A 5 -64.75 -0.34 -51.26
C GLY A 5 -64.40 -1.25 -50.09
N SER A 6 -63.62 -0.78 -49.11
CA SER A 6 -63.97 -0.89 -47.68
C SER A 6 -63.00 -0.11 -46.78
N ASN A 7 -63.61 0.70 -45.91
CA ASN A 7 -63.05 1.50 -44.84
C ASN A 7 -62.32 0.69 -43.75
N SER A 8 -61.32 1.31 -43.11
CA SER A 8 -61.45 1.69 -41.69
C SER A 8 -60.29 2.59 -41.22
N GLN A 9 -60.65 3.86 -40.99
CA GLN A 9 -60.31 4.74 -39.85
C GLN A 9 -58.84 4.80 -39.39
N LEU A 10 -58.13 5.91 -39.67
CA LEU A 10 -57.97 7.11 -38.81
C LEU A 10 -57.48 6.79 -37.38
N PHE A 11 -56.24 7.14 -37.05
CA PHE A 11 -55.91 8.42 -36.40
C PHE A 11 -54.39 8.62 -36.26
N ARG A 12 -53.95 9.84 -36.59
CA ARG A 12 -52.61 10.38 -36.39
C ARG A 12 -52.27 10.45 -34.90
N GLN A 13 -51.00 10.23 -34.53
CA GLN A 13 -50.21 11.27 -33.87
C GLN A 13 -48.71 10.95 -33.83
N THR A 14 -47.96 11.89 -34.39
CA THR A 14 -46.51 12.07 -34.31
C THR A 14 -46.04 12.24 -32.87
N ARG A 15 -44.93 11.58 -32.49
CA ARG A 15 -44.11 12.03 -31.35
C ARG A 15 -42.63 12.10 -31.72
N ILE A 16 -42.18 13.34 -31.58
CA ILE A 16 -40.86 13.92 -31.75
C ILE A 16 -39.87 13.30 -30.76
N TRP A 17 -38.68 12.96 -31.26
CA TRP A 17 -37.52 12.62 -30.46
C TRP A 17 -36.86 13.91 -29.95
N HIS A 18 -37.16 14.31 -28.72
CA HIS A 18 -36.29 15.19 -27.94
C HIS A 18 -36.39 14.79 -26.46
N ARG A 19 -35.29 14.28 -25.90
CA ARG A 19 -35.06 14.31 -24.46
C ARG A 19 -33.72 14.96 -24.20
N CYS A 20 -33.83 16.16 -23.63
CA CYS A 20 -32.77 17.01 -23.15
C CYS A 20 -31.89 16.30 -22.12
N TRP A 21 -30.59 16.51 -22.24
CA TRP A 21 -29.65 16.45 -21.11
C TRP A 21 -30.04 17.55 -20.11
N ALA A 22 -30.61 17.15 -18.98
CA ALA A 22 -30.66 17.99 -17.80
C ALA A 22 -29.52 17.53 -16.87
N ALA A 23 -28.48 18.36 -16.78
CA ALA A 23 -27.45 18.24 -15.77
C ALA A 23 -28.12 18.36 -14.39
N LEU A 24 -28.17 17.25 -13.66
CA LEU A 24 -28.47 17.28 -12.24
C LEU A 24 -27.21 17.72 -11.52
N SER A 25 -27.24 18.97 -11.07
CA SER A 25 -26.29 19.55 -10.14
C SER A 25 -26.16 18.65 -8.90
N TYR A 26 -24.96 18.14 -8.67
CA TYR A 26 -24.60 17.41 -7.45
C TYR A 26 -24.69 18.38 -6.25
N PRO A 27 -25.46 18.07 -5.20
CA PRO A 27 -25.35 18.78 -3.94
C PRO A 27 -23.99 18.46 -3.29
N LYS A 28 -23.22 19.50 -2.95
CA LYS A 28 -22.09 19.43 -2.02
C LYS A 28 -22.56 18.89 -0.67
N ALA A 29 -22.25 17.63 -0.39
CA ALA A 29 -22.24 17.05 0.95
C ALA A 29 -21.17 15.94 1.00
N LEU A 30 -19.90 16.32 0.88
CA LEU A 30 -18.76 15.47 1.20
C LEU A 30 -18.30 15.82 2.61
N SER A 31 -18.86 15.15 3.62
CA SER A 31 -18.25 14.98 4.94
C SER A 31 -18.97 13.91 5.77
N SER A 32 -18.19 12.97 6.32
CA SER A 32 -18.52 12.08 7.46
C SER A 32 -19.43 10.87 7.25
N THR A 33 -18.97 9.86 6.51
CA THR A 33 -19.30 8.48 6.91
C THR A 33 -18.00 7.68 7.00
N MET A 34 -17.41 7.68 8.20
CA MET A 34 -16.32 6.77 8.52
C MET A 34 -16.80 5.33 8.25
N SER A 35 -16.02 4.55 7.50
CA SER A 35 -16.36 3.14 7.26
C SER A 35 -16.48 2.42 8.61
N ALA A 36 -17.63 1.80 8.87
CA ALA A 36 -17.88 1.07 10.12
C ALA A 36 -16.80 -0.01 10.36
N ILE A 37 -16.24 -0.56 9.28
CA ILE A 37 -15.16 -1.54 9.30
C ILE A 37 -13.86 -0.91 9.82
N GLN A 38 -13.46 0.26 9.31
CA GLN A 38 -12.24 0.93 9.78
C GLN A 38 -12.35 1.35 11.26
N ASN A 39 -13.53 1.81 11.69
CA ASN A 39 -13.77 2.12 13.10
C ASN A 39 -13.73 0.87 13.99
N LYS A 40 -14.26 -0.26 13.52
CA LYS A 40 -14.16 -1.54 14.23
C LYS A 40 -12.70 -1.93 14.45
N HIS A 41 -11.89 -1.91 13.39
CA HIS A 41 -10.44 -2.19 13.49
C HIS A 41 -9.73 -1.24 14.46
N MET A 42 -10.09 0.05 14.47
CA MET A 42 -9.51 1.01 15.43
C MET A 42 -9.74 0.64 16.90
N MET A 43 -10.87 0.02 17.21
CA MET A 43 -11.26 -0.32 18.57
C MET A 43 -10.83 -1.74 18.99
N GLU A 44 -10.85 -2.70 18.06
CA GLU A 44 -10.62 -4.11 18.35
C GLU A 44 -9.17 -4.56 18.13
N ASP A 45 -8.42 -3.94 17.21
CA ASP A 45 -7.02 -4.30 16.97
C ASP A 45 -6.16 -3.84 18.17
N MET A 46 -5.43 -4.77 18.78
CA MET A 46 -4.54 -4.49 19.91
C MET A 46 -3.08 -4.50 19.47
N CYS A 47 -2.50 -3.31 19.30
CA CYS A 47 -1.12 -3.12 18.87
C CYS A 47 -0.13 -3.38 20.02
N LEU A 48 1.08 -3.81 19.65
CA LEU A 48 2.22 -3.97 20.56
C LEU A 48 2.91 -2.62 20.78
N VAL A 49 2.78 -2.04 21.98
CA VAL A 49 3.43 -0.77 22.33
C VAL A 49 4.87 -1.05 22.74
N THR A 50 5.80 -0.32 22.16
CA THR A 50 7.25 -0.55 22.34
C THR A 50 7.97 0.69 22.86
N ASN A 51 9.18 0.47 23.40
CA ASN A 51 10.15 1.54 23.57
C ASN A 51 11.00 1.72 22.28
N GLU A 52 11.93 2.67 22.28
CA GLU A 52 12.77 2.94 21.10
C GLU A 52 13.78 1.83 20.78
N ALA A 53 14.04 0.91 21.73
CA ALA A 53 14.85 -0.28 21.52
C ALA A 53 14.03 -1.46 20.95
N ASP A 54 12.76 -1.22 20.61
CA ASP A 54 11.81 -2.23 20.12
C ASP A 54 11.50 -3.32 21.15
N GLU A 55 11.55 -3.01 22.45
CA GLU A 55 11.07 -3.91 23.50
C GLU A 55 9.58 -3.65 23.75
N VAL A 56 8.76 -4.70 23.79
CA VAL A 56 7.33 -4.59 24.08
C VAL A 56 7.13 -4.23 25.55
N ILE A 57 6.52 -3.08 25.83
CA ILE A 57 6.30 -2.55 27.18
C ILE A 57 4.83 -2.53 27.59
N ALA A 58 3.90 -2.58 26.63
CA ALA A 58 2.47 -2.59 26.86
C ALA A 58 1.72 -3.04 25.59
N THR A 59 0.40 -3.10 25.69
CA THR A 59 -0.50 -3.19 24.53
C THR A 59 -1.52 -2.05 24.60
N ALA A 60 -2.03 -1.62 23.45
CA ALA A 60 -3.04 -0.58 23.38
C ALA A 60 -3.91 -0.79 22.13
N SER A 61 -5.13 -0.23 22.14
CA SER A 61 -5.95 -0.23 20.94
C SER A 61 -5.25 0.51 19.81
N LYS A 62 -5.51 0.13 18.56
CA LYS A 62 -5.01 0.83 17.38
C LYS A 62 -5.36 2.31 17.44
N LYS A 63 -6.59 2.66 17.87
CA LYS A 63 -6.99 4.06 18.09
C LYS A 63 -6.04 4.80 19.02
N GLU A 64 -5.72 4.25 20.19
CA GLU A 64 -4.81 4.89 21.15
C GLU A 64 -3.39 5.06 20.59
N CYS A 65 -2.96 4.13 19.74
CA CYS A 65 -1.64 4.19 19.11
C CYS A 65 -1.54 5.31 18.06
N HIS A 66 -2.64 5.66 17.40
CA HIS A 66 -2.65 6.59 16.26
C HIS A 66 -3.29 7.95 16.56
N PHE A 67 -3.80 8.20 17.76
CA PHE A 67 -4.52 9.43 18.09
C PHE A 67 -3.64 10.44 18.87
N LYS A 68 -3.74 11.73 18.53
CA LYS A 68 -3.00 12.85 19.15
C LYS A 68 -1.48 12.70 19.04
N LYS A 69 -0.83 12.36 20.16
CA LYS A 69 0.63 12.13 20.20
C LYS A 69 1.01 10.72 19.74
N GLY A 70 0.02 9.81 19.70
CA GLY A 70 0.23 8.40 19.44
C GLY A 70 1.08 7.70 20.50
N ARG A 71 1.04 6.37 20.51
CA ARG A 71 1.97 5.53 21.27
C ARG A 71 2.97 4.94 20.29
N LEU A 72 4.24 4.85 20.68
CA LEU A 72 5.21 4.13 19.87
C LEU A 72 4.82 2.66 19.87
N HIS A 73 4.65 2.09 18.69
CA HIS A 73 4.18 0.72 18.54
C HIS A 73 4.89 0.01 17.39
N ARG A 74 4.89 -1.32 17.43
CA ARG A 74 5.50 -2.15 16.39
C ARG A 74 4.61 -2.19 15.16
N ALA A 75 5.22 -2.08 13.99
CA ALA A 75 4.57 -2.13 12.69
C ALA A 75 5.41 -2.94 11.69
N PHE A 76 4.87 -3.12 10.49
CA PHE A 76 5.62 -3.67 9.36
C PHE A 76 5.21 -2.99 8.04
N SER A 77 6.18 -2.98 7.12
CA SER A 77 6.04 -2.54 5.74
C SER A 77 6.55 -3.63 4.81
N LEU A 78 5.64 -4.26 4.07
CA LEU A 78 5.94 -5.28 3.07
C LEU A 78 6.19 -4.62 1.70
N PHE A 79 7.25 -5.07 1.05
CA PHE A 79 7.63 -4.73 -0.33
C PHE A 79 7.61 -6.00 -1.17
N LEU A 80 6.56 -6.16 -1.98
CA LEU A 80 6.36 -7.29 -2.86
C LEU A 80 6.83 -6.95 -4.27
N PHE A 81 7.85 -7.67 -4.73
CA PHE A 81 8.39 -7.53 -6.07
C PHE A 81 7.84 -8.60 -7.00
N ARG A 82 7.83 -8.27 -8.29
CA ARG A 82 7.77 -9.26 -9.37
C ARG A 82 8.91 -9.04 -10.33
N GLN A 83 9.32 -10.11 -10.99
CA GLN A 83 10.12 -10.00 -12.19
C GLN A 83 9.22 -9.60 -13.36
N ALA A 84 9.66 -8.62 -14.14
CA ALA A 84 9.02 -8.16 -15.35
C ALA A 84 10.07 -8.15 -16.48
N THR A 85 9.59 -8.05 -17.72
CA THR A 85 10.45 -7.96 -18.90
C THR A 85 10.10 -6.68 -19.63
N SER A 86 11.10 -5.84 -19.89
CA SER A 86 10.93 -4.62 -20.65
C SER A 86 10.57 -4.92 -22.12
N GLN A 87 10.16 -3.88 -22.85
CA GLN A 87 9.92 -4.00 -24.30
C GLN A 87 11.19 -4.41 -25.08
N SER A 88 12.37 -4.08 -24.58
CA SER A 88 13.67 -4.49 -25.16
C SER A 88 14.09 -5.91 -24.76
N GLY A 89 13.24 -6.65 -24.03
CA GLY A 89 13.50 -8.02 -23.61
C GLY A 89 14.39 -8.14 -22.38
N GLN A 90 14.71 -7.05 -21.70
CA GLN A 90 15.57 -7.06 -20.51
C GLN A 90 14.73 -7.32 -19.25
N PRO A 91 15.12 -8.27 -18.38
CA PRO A 91 14.43 -8.48 -17.13
C PRO A 91 14.69 -7.31 -16.17
N HIS A 92 13.66 -6.87 -15.47
CA HIS A 92 13.73 -5.88 -14.41
C HIS A 92 12.76 -6.25 -13.28
N LEU A 93 12.96 -5.64 -12.11
CA LEU A 93 12.00 -5.75 -11.02
C LEU A 93 10.96 -4.65 -11.09
N GLU A 94 9.75 -4.97 -10.65
CA GLU A 94 8.72 -3.98 -10.34
C GLU A 94 8.20 -4.23 -8.93
N LEU A 95 7.93 -3.15 -8.20
CA LEU A 95 7.33 -3.16 -6.88
C LEU A 95 5.82 -2.97 -6.99
N LEU A 96 5.03 -3.78 -6.26
CA LEU A 96 3.60 -3.57 -6.11
C LEU A 96 3.35 -2.41 -5.15
N LEU A 97 2.78 -1.33 -5.66
CA LEU A 97 2.27 -0.23 -4.87
C LEU A 97 0.76 -0.35 -4.70
N GLN A 98 0.27 0.11 -3.56
CA GLN A 98 -1.15 0.33 -3.35
C GLN A 98 -1.45 1.81 -3.15
N ARG A 99 -2.62 2.25 -3.62
CA ARG A 99 -3.22 3.53 -3.25
C ARG A 99 -4.22 3.27 -2.14
N ARG A 100 -4.01 3.90 -1.00
CA ARG A 100 -4.88 3.77 0.18
C ARG A 100 -6.31 4.20 -0.17
N ALA A 101 -7.33 3.48 0.32
CA ALA A 101 -8.72 3.87 0.12
C ALA A 101 -9.02 5.23 0.76
N SER A 102 -10.05 5.92 0.26
CA SER A 102 -10.52 7.19 0.83
C SER A 102 -11.14 7.02 2.23
N THR A 103 -11.56 5.80 2.57
CA THR A 103 -12.13 5.41 3.86
C THR A 103 -11.08 5.17 4.95
N LYS A 104 -9.79 5.10 4.60
CA LYS A 104 -8.70 4.95 5.57
C LYS A 104 -8.65 6.17 6.48
N LEU A 105 -8.55 5.92 7.79
CA LEU A 105 -8.49 6.98 8.79
C LEU A 105 -7.16 7.73 8.79
N THR A 106 -6.07 7.01 8.50
CA THR A 106 -4.74 7.61 8.32
C THR A 106 -4.34 7.55 6.85
N PHE A 107 -3.75 8.63 6.36
CA PHE A 107 -3.16 8.78 5.04
C PHE A 107 -4.08 8.36 3.87
N PRO A 108 -5.37 8.79 3.83
CA PRO A 108 -6.28 8.37 2.78
C PRO A 108 -5.80 8.85 1.41
N ASN A 109 -6.08 8.07 0.36
CA ASN A 109 -5.77 8.37 -1.05
C ASN A 109 -4.28 8.46 -1.44
N LEU A 110 -3.35 8.28 -0.50
CA LEU A 110 -1.92 8.28 -0.75
C LEU A 110 -1.43 6.96 -1.35
N TRP A 111 -0.48 7.04 -2.29
CA TRP A 111 0.25 5.87 -2.76
C TRP A 111 1.27 5.42 -1.70
N THR A 112 1.44 4.13 -1.53
CA THR A 112 2.38 3.55 -0.58
C THR A 112 2.97 2.24 -1.10
N ASN A 113 3.88 1.63 -0.35
CA ASN A 113 4.40 0.29 -0.65
C ASN A 113 3.28 -0.77 -0.58
N THR A 114 3.62 -2.04 -0.76
CA THR A 114 2.62 -3.09 -1.00
C THR A 114 1.58 -3.21 0.10
N CYS A 115 2.00 -3.34 1.36
CA CYS A 115 1.09 -3.46 2.50
C CYS A 115 1.81 -3.01 3.77
N CYS A 116 1.13 -2.19 4.58
CA CYS A 116 1.62 -1.73 5.89
C CYS A 116 0.57 -2.00 6.94
N SER A 117 0.95 -2.58 8.07
CA SER A 117 0.06 -2.76 9.21
C SER A 117 0.85 -3.13 10.47
N HIS A 118 0.18 -3.82 11.40
CA HIS A 118 0.67 -4.06 12.75
C HIS A 118 0.56 -5.54 13.09
N PRO A 119 1.59 -6.15 13.73
CA PRO A 119 1.37 -7.36 14.50
C PRO A 119 0.44 -7.07 15.68
N LEU A 120 -0.49 -7.98 15.95
CA LEU A 120 -1.53 -7.78 16.95
C LEU A 120 -1.40 -8.75 18.12
N GLN A 121 -1.53 -8.23 19.35
CA GLN A 121 -1.56 -9.05 20.57
C GLN A 121 -2.70 -10.07 20.54
N ASN A 122 -3.84 -9.68 19.99
CA ASN A 122 -5.05 -10.50 19.93
C ASN A 122 -5.14 -11.37 18.67
N HIS A 123 -4.04 -11.53 17.92
CA HIS A 123 -3.96 -12.45 16.80
C HIS A 123 -2.95 -13.59 17.06
N PRO A 124 -3.33 -14.87 16.90
CA PRO A 124 -2.46 -16.00 17.21
C PRO A 124 -1.10 -15.93 16.50
N GLY A 125 -0.02 -16.13 17.27
CA GLY A 125 1.36 -16.20 16.77
C GLY A 125 2.02 -14.87 16.41
N GLU A 126 1.28 -13.75 16.38
CA GLU A 126 1.83 -12.46 15.95
C GLU A 126 2.72 -11.77 17.01
N THR A 127 2.76 -12.33 18.22
CA THR A 127 3.66 -11.92 19.29
C THR A 127 4.99 -12.67 19.31
N GLU A 128 5.18 -13.65 18.42
CA GLU A 128 6.40 -14.48 18.38
C GLU A 128 7.59 -13.71 17.81
N GLU A 129 8.56 -13.37 18.66
CA GLU A 129 9.71 -12.54 18.26
C GLU A 129 10.81 -13.34 17.56
N HIS A 130 10.92 -14.64 17.83
CA HIS A 130 11.98 -15.48 17.27
C HIS A 130 11.95 -15.46 15.73
N LYS A 131 13.08 -15.05 15.13
CA LYS A 131 13.24 -14.89 13.66
C LYS A 131 12.11 -14.05 13.04
N THR A 132 11.66 -13.04 13.78
CA THR A 132 10.61 -12.08 13.39
C THR A 132 9.32 -12.76 12.91
N LEU A 133 9.00 -13.94 13.46
CA LEU A 133 7.89 -14.79 12.99
C LEU A 133 6.55 -14.06 13.08
N GLY A 134 6.26 -13.42 14.20
CA GLY A 134 4.98 -12.77 14.44
C GLY A 134 4.68 -11.64 13.46
N VAL A 135 5.71 -10.86 13.12
CA VAL A 135 5.61 -9.79 12.13
C VAL A 135 5.39 -10.33 10.70
N ARG A 136 6.03 -11.46 10.36
CA ARG A 136 5.83 -12.12 9.05
C ARG A 136 4.44 -12.75 8.92
N LEU A 137 3.91 -13.31 10.01
CA LEU A 137 2.52 -13.79 10.09
C LEU A 137 1.52 -12.63 9.92
N ALA A 138 1.78 -11.50 10.56
CA ALA A 138 0.96 -10.28 10.41
C ALA A 138 0.94 -9.80 8.96
N ALA A 139 2.09 -9.82 8.28
CA ALA A 139 2.19 -9.50 6.86
C ALA A 139 1.36 -10.46 5.99
N GLN A 140 1.41 -11.78 6.23
CA GLN A 140 0.57 -12.75 5.51
C GLN A 140 -0.93 -12.51 5.72
N ARG A 141 -1.36 -12.26 6.96
CA ARG A 141 -2.77 -11.95 7.25
C ARG A 141 -3.21 -10.70 6.48
N LYS A 142 -2.41 -9.65 6.55
CA LYS A 142 -2.79 -8.33 6.04
C LYS A 142 -2.71 -8.21 4.53
N VAL A 143 -1.74 -8.86 3.89
CA VAL A 143 -1.69 -8.89 2.42
C VAL A 143 -2.89 -9.65 1.85
N LYS A 144 -3.34 -10.73 2.50
CA LYS A 144 -4.57 -11.43 2.13
C LYS A 144 -5.81 -10.56 2.35
N HIS A 145 -5.88 -9.84 3.47
CA HIS A 145 -7.01 -8.98 3.78
C HIS A 145 -7.10 -7.75 2.84
N GLU A 146 -5.99 -7.07 2.54
CA GLU A 146 -6.01 -5.83 1.75
C GLU A 146 -6.02 -6.08 0.24
N LEU A 147 -5.27 -7.08 -0.22
CA LEU A 147 -5.01 -7.32 -1.64
C LEU A 147 -5.53 -8.66 -2.15
N GLY A 148 -6.12 -9.49 -1.29
CA GLY A 148 -6.65 -10.81 -1.68
C GLY A 148 -5.59 -11.85 -2.04
N ILE A 149 -4.31 -11.54 -1.85
CA ILE A 149 -3.21 -12.44 -2.22
C ILE A 149 -3.28 -13.69 -1.35
N ASP A 150 -3.35 -14.87 -1.97
CA ASP A 150 -3.25 -16.14 -1.26
C ASP A 150 -1.84 -16.31 -0.68
N SER A 151 -1.70 -15.89 0.57
CA SER A 151 -0.42 -15.83 1.27
C SER A 151 0.21 -17.20 1.47
N TRP A 152 -0.57 -18.28 1.48
CA TRP A 152 -0.04 -19.63 1.66
C TRP A 152 0.65 -20.17 0.42
N CYS A 153 0.17 -19.77 -0.77
CA CYS A 153 0.71 -20.21 -2.04
C CYS A 153 1.78 -19.24 -2.57
N LEU A 154 1.53 -17.93 -2.46
CA LEU A 154 2.31 -16.91 -3.14
C LEU A 154 3.34 -16.21 -2.24
N LEU A 155 3.13 -16.26 -0.93
CA LEU A 155 3.94 -15.55 0.08
C LEU A 155 4.21 -16.45 1.30
N PRO A 156 4.71 -17.69 1.12
CA PRO A 156 5.00 -18.54 2.26
C PRO A 156 6.03 -17.87 3.16
N LEU A 157 6.00 -18.16 4.46
CA LEU A 157 6.72 -17.37 5.46
C LEU A 157 8.20 -17.26 5.09
N GLU A 158 8.85 -18.35 4.68
CA GLU A 158 10.25 -18.42 4.24
C GLU A 158 10.64 -17.41 3.15
N ASN A 159 9.68 -16.93 2.36
CA ASN A 159 9.88 -15.94 1.30
C ASN A 159 9.57 -14.50 1.75
N ILE A 160 9.12 -14.30 2.99
CA ILE A 160 8.99 -12.99 3.62
C ILE A 160 10.26 -12.73 4.43
N HIS A 161 11.17 -11.95 3.85
CA HIS A 161 12.49 -11.69 4.38
C HIS A 161 12.53 -10.38 5.19
N PHE A 162 13.03 -10.45 6.42
CA PHE A 162 13.29 -9.27 7.25
C PHE A 162 14.66 -8.68 6.91
N LEU A 163 14.70 -7.38 6.60
CA LEU A 163 15.94 -6.67 6.28
C LEU A 163 16.41 -5.74 7.40
N THR A 164 15.54 -4.85 7.90
CA THR A 164 15.88 -3.91 8.97
C THR A 164 14.64 -3.30 9.60
N ARG A 165 14.82 -2.46 10.62
CA ARG A 165 13.77 -1.66 11.26
C ARG A 165 14.00 -0.18 11.04
N ILE A 166 12.92 0.58 10.91
CA ILE A 166 12.94 2.04 10.93
C ILE A 166 12.12 2.56 12.11
N LEU A 167 12.58 3.64 12.73
CA LEU A 167 11.85 4.42 13.72
C LEU A 167 11.42 5.73 13.06
N TYR A 168 10.12 5.98 12.99
CA TYR A 168 9.59 7.20 12.39
C TYR A 168 8.33 7.70 13.10
N SER A 169 7.96 8.96 12.82
CA SER A 169 6.65 9.48 13.20
C SER A 169 6.18 10.49 12.16
N ALA A 170 4.92 10.39 11.74
CA ALA A 170 4.34 11.30 10.75
C ALA A 170 2.89 11.61 11.12
N ARG A 171 2.52 12.89 11.05
CA ARG A 171 1.12 13.32 11.21
C ARG A 171 0.33 13.02 9.95
N ASN A 172 -0.99 12.90 10.12
CA ASN A 172 -1.87 12.59 9.02
C ASN A 172 -1.73 13.56 7.85
N GLU A 173 -1.84 12.99 6.66
CA GLU A 173 -1.73 13.69 5.39
C GLU A 173 -2.89 13.21 4.48
N PRO A 174 -3.83 14.09 4.09
CA PRO A 174 -3.91 15.51 4.46
C PRO A 174 -4.17 15.72 5.96
N PRO A 175 -3.80 16.88 6.52
CA PRO A 175 -4.12 17.22 7.90
C PRO A 175 -5.64 17.16 8.16
N ASP A 176 -6.03 16.75 9.36
CA ASP A 176 -7.41 16.76 9.83
C ASP A 176 -7.51 17.25 11.29
N ASP A 177 -8.74 17.53 11.72
CA ASP A 177 -9.04 17.96 13.09
C ASP A 177 -8.89 16.84 14.14
N ILE A 178 -8.77 15.58 13.70
CA ILE A 178 -8.74 14.40 14.57
C ILE A 178 -7.29 14.14 15.05
N GLU A 179 -6.30 14.82 14.47
CA GLU A 179 -4.89 14.70 14.82
C GLU A 179 -4.39 13.25 14.76
N TRP A 180 -4.75 12.51 13.71
CA TRP A 180 -4.18 11.19 13.49
C TRP A 180 -2.66 11.27 13.24
N ILE A 181 -1.94 10.24 13.68
CA ILE A 181 -0.48 10.15 13.61
C ILE A 181 -0.04 8.69 13.45
N GLU A 182 1.09 8.48 12.77
CA GLU A 182 1.88 7.26 12.86
C GLU A 182 3.10 7.51 13.75
N ARG A 183 3.43 6.54 14.59
CA ARG A 183 4.63 6.57 15.45
C ARG A 183 5.07 5.14 15.69
N GLU A 184 6.02 4.67 14.88
CA GLU A 184 6.23 3.24 14.70
C GLU A 184 7.71 2.83 14.78
N ILE A 185 7.94 1.64 15.33
CA ILE A 185 9.09 0.79 14.96
C ILE A 185 8.61 -0.13 13.84
N ASP A 186 8.97 0.20 12.61
CA ASP A 186 8.46 -0.45 11.42
C ASP A 186 9.49 -1.44 10.83
N TYR A 187 9.08 -2.69 10.73
CA TYR A 187 9.87 -3.79 10.18
C TYR A 187 9.77 -3.77 8.65
N LEU A 188 10.91 -3.59 7.97
CA LEU A 188 10.97 -3.65 6.51
C LEU A 188 11.08 -5.10 6.06
N LEU A 189 10.02 -5.58 5.40
CA LEU A 189 9.89 -6.93 4.89
C LEU A 189 9.93 -6.94 3.37
N VAL A 190 10.64 -7.88 2.77
CA VAL A 190 10.72 -8.05 1.31
C VAL A 190 10.25 -9.43 0.94
N SER A 191 9.47 -9.52 -0.14
CA SER A 191 9.16 -10.78 -0.80
C SER A 191 9.19 -10.60 -2.31
N ILE A 192 9.48 -11.67 -3.03
CA ILE A 192 9.53 -11.69 -4.50
C ILE A 192 8.53 -12.76 -4.95
N LEU A 193 7.61 -12.40 -5.84
CA LEU A 193 6.67 -13.35 -6.41
C LEU A 193 7.41 -14.39 -7.25
N PRO A 194 7.00 -15.66 -7.20
CA PRO A 194 7.55 -16.70 -8.06
C PRO A 194 7.42 -16.34 -9.55
N ALA A 195 8.39 -16.74 -10.36
CA ALA A 195 8.42 -16.47 -11.80
C ALA A 195 7.16 -16.98 -12.55
N SER A 196 6.50 -18.01 -12.02
CA SER A 196 5.25 -18.57 -12.54
C SER A 196 4.05 -17.62 -12.43
N VAL A 197 4.15 -16.59 -11.59
CA VAL A 197 3.08 -15.61 -11.32
C VAL A 197 3.34 -14.31 -12.10
N SER A 198 4.58 -14.09 -12.56
CA SER A 198 4.97 -12.98 -13.42
C SER A 198 4.62 -13.22 -14.89
N GLY A 199 3.53 -12.61 -15.35
CA GLY A 199 3.09 -12.60 -16.75
C GLY A 199 1.66 -12.05 -16.89
N ASN A 200 1.08 -12.05 -18.11
CA ASN A 200 -0.30 -11.60 -18.35
C ASN A 200 -1.38 -12.45 -17.63
N ALA A 201 -1.00 -13.54 -16.96
CA ALA A 201 -1.85 -14.31 -16.04
C ALA A 201 -2.02 -13.65 -14.64
N ALA A 202 -1.32 -12.53 -14.39
CA ALA A 202 -1.33 -11.76 -13.15
C ALA A 202 -2.67 -11.08 -12.80
N SER A 203 -3.70 -11.18 -13.65
CA SER A 203 -4.99 -10.49 -13.42
C SER A 203 -5.90 -11.17 -12.39
N HIS A 204 -5.57 -12.38 -11.92
CA HIS A 204 -6.50 -13.18 -11.09
C HIS A 204 -6.03 -13.45 -9.65
N PHE A 205 -4.84 -13.01 -9.23
CA PHE A 205 -4.37 -13.25 -7.86
C PHE A 205 -4.61 -12.06 -6.90
N LEU A 206 -4.99 -10.90 -7.44
CA LEU A 206 -5.39 -9.73 -6.65
C LEU A 206 -6.91 -9.70 -6.53
N ASP A 207 -7.42 -9.69 -5.31
CA ASP A 207 -8.82 -9.46 -4.98
C ASP A 207 -8.87 -8.33 -3.93
N ILE A 208 -8.84 -7.10 -4.46
CA ILE A 208 -8.57 -5.89 -3.68
C ILE A 208 -9.77 -5.58 -2.77
N SER A 209 -9.53 -5.39 -1.48
CA SER A 209 -10.54 -4.89 -0.56
C SER A 209 -10.78 -3.39 -0.75
N PRO A 210 -11.96 -2.95 -1.23
CA PRO A 210 -12.21 -1.55 -1.58
C PRO A 210 -12.24 -0.62 -0.35
N ASP A 211 -12.47 -1.17 0.85
CA ASP A 211 -12.38 -0.43 2.11
C ASP A 211 -10.94 -0.14 2.55
N GLU A 212 -9.95 -0.81 1.94
CA GLU A 212 -8.54 -0.70 2.29
C GLU A 212 -7.72 -0.04 1.17
N VAL A 213 -8.01 -0.39 -0.08
CA VAL A 213 -7.21 -0.05 -1.25
C VAL A 213 -8.10 0.42 -2.39
N SER A 214 -7.76 1.57 -2.97
CA SER A 214 -8.50 2.16 -4.10
C SER A 214 -7.88 1.86 -5.47
N ALA A 215 -6.59 1.55 -5.51
CA ALA A 215 -5.88 1.17 -6.74
C ALA A 215 -4.57 0.44 -6.41
N THR A 216 -4.05 -0.31 -7.38
CA THR A 216 -2.72 -0.92 -7.32
C THR A 216 -1.93 -0.60 -8.59
N ALA A 217 -0.60 -0.54 -8.48
CA ALA A 217 0.26 -0.38 -9.65
C ALA A 217 1.58 -1.11 -9.45
N TRP A 218 2.05 -1.77 -10.51
CA TRP A 218 3.42 -2.25 -10.59
C TRP A 218 4.30 -1.16 -11.18
N LYS A 219 5.38 -0.80 -10.49
CA LYS A 219 6.27 0.30 -10.88
C LYS A 219 7.73 -0.11 -10.77
N SER A 220 8.55 0.36 -11.70
CA SER A 220 10.02 0.33 -11.57
C SER A 220 10.49 1.36 -10.54
N LEU A 221 11.71 1.22 -10.05
CA LEU A 221 12.31 2.16 -9.11
C LEU A 221 12.36 3.56 -9.70
N GLU A 222 12.81 3.66 -10.96
CA GLU A 222 12.86 4.91 -11.72
C GLU A 222 11.49 5.59 -11.76
N ALA A 223 10.41 4.85 -12.07
CA ALA A 223 9.07 5.42 -12.12
C ALA A 223 8.59 5.94 -10.75
N ILE A 224 8.98 5.29 -9.66
CA ILE A 224 8.66 5.74 -8.29
C ILE A 224 9.44 7.02 -7.95
N GLU A 225 10.73 7.03 -8.28
CA GLU A 225 11.61 8.19 -8.04
C GLU A 225 11.17 9.42 -8.84
N THR A 226 10.85 9.24 -10.14
CA THR A 226 10.30 10.31 -10.98
C THR A 226 8.99 10.84 -10.42
N ALA A 227 8.04 9.96 -10.06
CA ALA A 227 6.76 10.41 -9.50
C ALA A 227 6.90 11.14 -8.16
N ALA A 228 7.91 10.79 -7.36
CA ALA A 228 8.22 11.52 -6.12
C ALA A 228 8.85 12.88 -6.40
N ALA A 229 9.79 12.98 -7.36
CA ALA A 229 10.41 14.24 -7.74
C ALA A 229 9.42 15.22 -8.41
N ASP A 230 8.56 14.72 -9.29
CA ASP A 230 7.53 15.53 -9.95
C ASP A 230 6.54 16.14 -8.96
N ALA A 231 6.18 15.37 -7.92
CA ALA A 231 5.36 15.87 -6.83
C ALA A 231 6.07 17.05 -6.14
N GLU A 232 7.36 16.94 -5.80
CA GLU A 232 8.10 18.04 -5.16
C GLU A 232 8.14 19.33 -6.02
N ILE A 233 8.15 19.22 -7.35
CA ILE A 233 8.27 20.35 -8.28
C ILE A 233 6.93 21.04 -8.58
N SER A 234 5.82 20.28 -8.62
CA SER A 234 4.50 20.79 -9.03
C SER A 234 3.45 20.55 -7.93
N PRO A 235 3.39 21.41 -6.90
CA PRO A 235 2.33 21.33 -5.91
C PRO A 235 0.98 21.54 -6.60
N LEU A 236 0.09 20.55 -6.48
CA LEU A 236 -1.24 20.55 -7.07
C LEU A 236 -1.90 21.93 -6.91
N PRO A 237 -2.22 22.66 -8.01
CA PRO A 237 -2.92 23.92 -7.91
C PRO A 237 -4.37 23.63 -7.52
N ASN A 238 -4.77 24.15 -6.35
CA ASN A 238 -6.09 24.07 -5.70
C ASN A 238 -6.27 23.00 -4.61
N ALA A 239 -5.58 23.16 -3.48
CA ALA A 239 -6.25 23.06 -2.18
C ALA A 239 -6.54 24.49 -1.70
N GLN A 240 -7.74 25.00 -1.99
CA GLN A 240 -8.17 26.28 -1.42
C GLN A 240 -8.42 26.11 0.08
N SER A 241 -7.44 26.50 0.91
CA SER A 241 -7.67 26.98 2.27
C SER A 241 -6.42 27.72 2.74
N GLU A 242 -6.55 29.01 2.98
CA GLU A 242 -5.59 29.77 3.76
C GLU A 242 -5.56 29.18 5.18
N THR A 243 -4.35 28.97 5.71
CA THR A 243 -3.98 28.24 6.93
C THR A 243 -3.86 26.71 6.75
N THR A 244 -2.65 26.20 7.04
CA THR A 244 -2.13 24.82 6.89
C THR A 244 -1.53 24.48 5.51
N GLY A 245 -0.33 23.90 5.54
CA GLY A 245 0.62 23.84 4.43
C GLY A 245 0.15 23.12 3.17
N THR A 246 0.77 23.48 2.05
CA THR A 246 0.57 22.90 0.71
C THR A 246 0.75 21.38 0.74
N TYR A 247 -0.35 20.65 0.60
CA TYR A 247 -0.35 19.19 0.50
C TYR A 247 0.18 18.75 -0.86
N ASN A 248 1.33 18.07 -0.86
CA ASN A 248 2.04 17.67 -2.07
C ASN A 248 2.34 16.15 -2.13
N GLY A 249 1.78 15.37 -1.21
CA GLY A 249 2.09 13.95 -1.09
C GLY A 249 1.41 13.14 -2.18
N HIS A 250 2.15 12.73 -3.21
CA HIS A 250 1.72 11.61 -4.05
C HIS A 250 1.85 10.28 -3.28
N HIS A 251 2.91 10.17 -2.45
CA HIS A 251 3.25 9.00 -1.66
C HIS A 251 3.18 9.28 -0.15
N THR A 252 3.03 8.24 0.67
CA THR A 252 3.04 8.36 2.13
C THR A 252 4.40 8.85 2.68
N PRO A 253 4.43 9.48 3.87
CA PRO A 253 5.66 10.06 4.42
C PRO A 253 6.80 9.07 4.62
N TRP A 254 6.50 7.82 5.01
CA TRP A 254 7.53 6.79 5.16
C TRP A 254 8.13 6.36 3.81
N VAL A 255 7.34 6.25 2.73
CA VAL A 255 7.88 5.98 1.39
C VAL A 255 8.79 7.12 0.93
N ARG A 256 8.39 8.38 1.14
CA ARG A 256 9.25 9.55 0.82
C ARG A 256 10.54 9.54 1.65
N GLY A 257 10.45 9.22 2.94
CA GLY A 257 11.63 9.07 3.81
C GLY A 257 12.57 7.96 3.33
N LEU A 258 12.04 6.82 2.91
CA LEU A 258 12.83 5.70 2.38
C LEU A 258 13.53 6.04 1.06
N LEU A 259 12.87 6.83 0.20
CA LEU A 259 13.47 7.38 -1.02
C LEU A 259 14.62 8.34 -0.70
N ARG A 260 14.38 9.35 0.14
CA ARG A 260 15.39 10.35 0.52
C ARG A 260 16.61 9.77 1.23
N SER A 261 16.40 8.79 2.10
CA SER A 261 17.48 8.10 2.82
C SER A 261 18.28 7.12 1.96
N GLY A 262 17.76 6.77 0.76
CA GLY A 262 18.34 5.73 -0.08
C GLY A 262 18.06 4.29 0.39
N LEU A 263 17.31 4.10 1.49
CA LEU A 263 16.94 2.78 1.98
C LEU A 263 16.08 2.01 0.98
N LEU A 264 15.19 2.69 0.24
CA LEU A 264 14.40 2.01 -0.81
C LEU A 264 15.31 1.46 -1.92
N ARG A 265 16.36 2.20 -2.32
CA ARG A 265 17.33 1.73 -3.32
C ARG A 265 18.10 0.52 -2.81
N ARG A 266 18.53 0.51 -1.55
CA ARG A 266 19.20 -0.64 -0.93
C ARG A 266 18.30 -1.87 -0.88
N LEU A 267 17.03 -1.67 -0.51
CA LEU A 267 16.02 -2.74 -0.49
C LEU A 267 15.83 -3.32 -1.90
N TRP A 268 15.80 -2.46 -2.91
CA TRP A 268 15.73 -2.86 -4.31
C TRP A 268 16.94 -3.68 -4.76
N GLN A 269 18.15 -3.28 -4.37
CA GLN A 269 19.38 -4.01 -4.66
C GLN A 269 19.36 -5.41 -4.05
N TRP A 270 18.86 -5.53 -2.81
CA TRP A 270 18.67 -6.83 -2.18
C TRP A 270 17.68 -7.70 -2.96
N ALA A 271 16.53 -7.13 -3.34
CA ALA A 271 15.51 -7.86 -4.10
C ALA A 271 16.04 -8.31 -5.48
N ASP A 272 16.78 -7.44 -6.18
CA ASP A 272 17.36 -7.77 -7.50
C ASP A 272 18.40 -8.88 -7.40
N ALA A 273 19.30 -8.81 -6.41
CA ALA A 273 20.28 -9.86 -6.16
C ALA A 273 19.61 -11.19 -5.82
N ARG A 274 18.56 -11.16 -5.00
CA ARG A 274 17.80 -12.37 -4.64
C ARG A 274 17.07 -12.97 -5.84
N ALA A 275 16.39 -12.14 -6.64
CA ALA A 275 15.69 -12.60 -7.84
C ALA A 275 16.64 -13.24 -8.86
N ARG A 276 17.83 -12.69 -9.05
CA ARG A 276 18.87 -13.30 -9.90
C ARG A 276 19.33 -14.64 -9.37
N LEU A 277 19.55 -14.74 -8.05
CA LEU A 277 19.93 -16.01 -7.42
C LEU A 277 18.82 -17.06 -7.54
N ASP A 278 17.55 -16.68 -7.38
CA ASP A 278 16.43 -17.60 -7.53
C ASP A 278 16.28 -18.09 -9.00
N ALA A 279 16.66 -17.26 -9.98
CA ALA A 279 16.65 -17.62 -11.40
C ALA A 279 17.79 -18.59 -11.80
N ASP A 280 18.94 -18.55 -11.12
CA ASP A 280 20.05 -19.49 -11.30
C ASP A 280 20.72 -19.80 -9.96
N ALA A 281 20.04 -20.64 -9.16
CA ALA A 281 20.48 -21.02 -7.83
C ALA A 281 21.78 -21.87 -7.83
N SER A 282 22.19 -22.36 -9.00
CA SER A 282 23.41 -23.16 -9.15
C SER A 282 24.67 -22.32 -9.31
N SER A 283 24.53 -21.01 -9.59
CA SER A 283 25.65 -20.11 -9.86
C SER A 283 26.37 -19.67 -8.56
N PRO A 284 27.64 -20.07 -8.38
CA PRO A 284 28.40 -19.67 -7.18
C PRO A 284 28.65 -18.16 -7.11
N SER A 285 28.79 -17.50 -8.27
CA SER A 285 29.05 -16.06 -8.33
C SER A 285 27.82 -15.23 -7.93
N LEU A 286 26.62 -15.69 -8.30
CA LEU A 286 25.36 -15.06 -7.86
C LEU A 286 25.14 -15.27 -6.36
N LEU A 287 25.44 -16.46 -5.85
CA LEU A 287 25.34 -16.74 -4.42
C LEU A 287 26.30 -15.85 -3.61
N GLU A 288 27.55 -15.74 -4.04
CA GLU A 288 28.54 -14.88 -3.38
C GLU A 288 28.13 -13.40 -3.43
N ALA A 289 27.63 -12.93 -4.57
CA ALA A 289 27.14 -11.56 -4.71
C ALA A 289 25.93 -11.28 -3.81
N PHE A 290 24.97 -12.21 -3.75
CA PHE A 290 23.81 -12.11 -2.87
C PHE A 290 24.23 -12.10 -1.40
N ASN A 291 25.10 -13.03 -0.96
CA ASN A 291 25.55 -13.10 0.42
C ASN A 291 26.22 -11.79 0.87
N ARG A 292 27.08 -11.19 0.03
CA ARG A 292 27.67 -9.88 0.34
C ARG A 292 26.63 -8.78 0.56
N ILE A 293 25.56 -8.77 -0.25
CA ILE A 293 24.48 -7.78 -0.12
C ILE A 293 23.64 -8.08 1.13
N ASP A 294 23.29 -9.35 1.36
CA ASP A 294 22.49 -9.79 2.51
C ASP A 294 23.19 -9.53 3.85
N GLU A 295 24.49 -9.80 3.92
CA GLU A 295 25.33 -9.56 5.11
C GLU A 295 25.59 -8.07 5.34
N SER A 296 25.42 -7.21 4.32
CA SER A 296 25.53 -5.75 4.47
C SER A 296 24.37 -5.12 5.26
N TRP A 297 23.31 -5.89 5.53
CA TRP A 297 22.18 -5.47 6.36
C TRP A 297 22.45 -5.81 7.83
N ASP A 298 22.79 -4.79 8.61
CA ASP A 298 22.78 -4.89 10.07
C ASP A 298 21.33 -4.93 10.58
N ARG A 299 20.83 -6.15 10.78
CA ARG A 299 19.48 -6.44 11.27
C ARG A 299 19.27 -6.06 12.74
N SER A 300 20.33 -5.74 13.48
CA SER A 300 20.24 -5.27 14.86
C SER A 300 19.91 -3.77 14.93
N LEU A 301 20.27 -3.01 13.89
CA LEU A 301 20.10 -1.57 13.84
C LEU A 301 18.63 -1.16 13.65
N ILE A 302 18.24 -0.04 14.27
CA ILE A 302 16.98 0.66 14.02
C ILE A 302 17.33 2.01 13.41
N HIS A 303 16.95 2.23 12.14
CA HIS A 303 17.25 3.47 11.44
C HIS A 303 16.22 4.56 11.80
N ARG A 304 16.66 5.74 12.24
CA ARG A 304 15.74 6.88 12.39
C ARG A 304 15.41 7.46 11.03
N LEU A 305 14.15 7.39 10.63
CA LEU A 305 13.68 7.90 9.34
C LEU A 305 13.04 9.28 9.50
N LYS A 306 13.52 10.25 8.72
CA LYS A 306 12.89 11.59 8.63
C LYS A 306 11.77 11.57 7.60
N THR A 307 10.54 11.83 8.04
CA THR A 307 9.34 11.83 7.19
C THR A 307 8.99 13.20 6.61
N ASP A 308 9.53 14.27 7.22
CA ASP A 308 9.38 15.65 6.78
C ASP A 308 10.58 16.09 5.93
#